data_AF-A0A523K609-F1
#
_entry.id   AF-A0A523K609-F1
#
_cell.length_a   1.000
_cell.length_b   1.000
_cell.length_c   1.000
_cell.angle_alpha   90.00
_cell.angle_beta   90.00
_cell.angle_gamma   90.00
#
_symmetry.space_group_name_H-M   'P 1'
#
loop_
_entity.id
_entity.type
_entity.pdbx_description
1 polymer ?
#
loop_
_entity_poly.entity_id
_entity_poly.type
_entity_poly.pdbx_seq_one_letter_code
_entity_poly.pdbx_strand_id
1 'polypeptide(L)'
;MPGAPSGLCSSTLSRILHRAGCKVEAASGLTLCLTGIAAERVEWGRLMPGRHGALMILATLFRKFIPWFCCAALLVAAPAVVSRTYKWVDENGLTHYSETRPAGQEAEELSSGSRPSVKAADGDDCSSLVCRAARLESERKQQQRAEQEKREAAAKAAAATPVFPTPVKETDDEKIARLVAECKRSRGSKCDSDEEKRRMLLQNVDLTQAERRALRGLSPTQQRRALNQRIPKRYRNID
;
A
#
# COMPACT_ATOMS: atom_id res chain seq x y z
N MET A 1 46.24 -4.39 -51.94
CA MET A 1 45.28 -5.50 -52.11
C MET A 1 44.92 -6.01 -50.73
N PRO A 2 43.66 -5.84 -50.27
CA PRO A 2 43.23 -6.11 -48.91
C PRO A 2 42.79 -7.58 -48.74
N GLY A 3 43.13 -8.18 -47.60
CA GLY A 3 42.64 -9.50 -47.19
C GLY A 3 41.93 -9.39 -45.85
N ALA A 4 40.61 -9.46 -45.86
CA ALA A 4 39.76 -9.47 -44.67
C ALA A 4 39.63 -10.90 -44.11
N PRO A 5 39.64 -11.10 -42.78
CA PRO A 5 39.13 -12.33 -42.18
C PRO A 5 37.61 -12.21 -41.95
N SER A 6 36.85 -12.85 -42.84
CA SER A 6 35.46 -13.24 -42.64
C SER A 6 35.39 -14.46 -41.73
N GLY A 7 34.66 -14.38 -40.61
CA GLY A 7 34.33 -15.56 -39.82
C GLY A 7 34.11 -15.30 -38.34
N LEU A 8 33.12 -14.48 -37.99
CA LEU A 8 32.56 -14.49 -36.63
C LEU A 8 31.24 -15.26 -36.65
N CYS A 9 31.28 -16.41 -35.99
CA CYS A 9 30.20 -17.37 -35.84
C CYS A 9 28.91 -16.74 -35.30
N SER A 10 27.84 -16.95 -36.04
CA SER A 10 26.45 -16.57 -35.73
C SER A 10 25.84 -17.26 -34.49
N SER A 11 26.61 -18.04 -33.73
CA SER A 11 26.09 -18.90 -32.65
C SER A 11 26.16 -18.29 -31.25
N THR A 12 26.87 -17.18 -31.06
CA THR A 12 27.03 -16.56 -29.71
C THR A 12 26.00 -15.45 -29.42
N LEU A 13 25.41 -14.84 -30.46
CA LEU A 13 24.36 -13.82 -30.30
C LEU A 13 22.98 -14.41 -29.92
N SER A 14 22.76 -15.71 -30.15
CA SER A 14 21.48 -16.37 -29.82
C SER A 14 21.30 -16.67 -28.33
N ARG A 15 22.35 -16.59 -27.49
CA ARG A 15 22.25 -16.86 -26.04
C ARG A 15 21.98 -15.62 -25.20
N ILE A 16 22.20 -14.41 -25.73
CA ILE A 16 21.96 -13.16 -24.99
C ILE A 16 20.49 -12.73 -25.11
N LEU A 17 19.79 -13.09 -26.19
CA LEU A 17 18.39 -12.69 -26.40
C LEU A 17 17.33 -13.61 -25.76
N HIS A 18 17.72 -14.78 -25.22
CA HIS A 18 16.76 -15.70 -24.57
C HIS A 18 16.48 -15.38 -23.08
N ARG A 19 17.16 -14.38 -22.51
CA ARG A 19 16.99 -13.96 -21.10
C ARG A 19 16.02 -12.78 -20.92
N ALA A 20 15.46 -12.25 -22.00
CA ALA A 20 14.55 -11.09 -21.98
C ALA A 20 13.06 -11.45 -22.14
N GLY A 21 12.68 -12.74 -22.20
CA GLY A 21 11.25 -13.13 -22.19
C GLY A 21 10.42 -12.57 -23.35
N CYS A 22 11.02 -12.11 -24.45
CA CYS A 22 10.29 -11.66 -25.62
C CYS A 22 9.98 -12.84 -26.53
N LYS A 23 8.76 -13.35 -26.42
CA LYS A 23 8.17 -14.26 -27.40
C LYS A 23 7.81 -13.43 -28.65
N VAL A 24 8.59 -13.57 -29.71
CA VAL A 24 8.27 -12.98 -31.02
C VAL A 24 7.26 -13.91 -31.68
N GLU A 25 5.98 -13.55 -31.56
CA GLU A 25 4.89 -14.18 -32.28
C GLU A 25 4.42 -13.21 -33.36
N ALA A 26 4.87 -13.44 -34.58
CA ALA A 26 4.43 -12.73 -35.76
C ALA A 26 3.22 -13.46 -36.35
N ALA A 27 2.01 -12.97 -36.10
CA ALA A 27 0.86 -13.04 -37.02
C ALA A 27 -0.36 -12.35 -36.40
N SER A 28 -0.65 -11.15 -36.92
CA SER A 28 -1.99 -10.62 -37.23
C SER A 28 -3.14 -10.88 -36.24
N GLY A 29 -3.52 -9.85 -35.48
CA GLY A 29 -4.82 -9.78 -34.81
C GLY A 29 -4.89 -8.67 -33.77
N LEU A 30 -5.31 -7.48 -34.21
CA LEU A 30 -5.66 -6.36 -33.34
C LEU A 30 -6.86 -6.73 -32.45
N THR A 31 -6.62 -6.93 -31.15
CA THR A 31 -7.65 -6.76 -30.11
C THR A 31 -7.01 -6.19 -28.84
N LEU A 32 -7.15 -4.88 -28.68
CA LEU A 32 -7.01 -4.18 -27.41
C LEU A 32 -8.08 -4.71 -26.43
N CYS A 33 -7.68 -5.23 -25.27
CA CYS A 33 -8.55 -5.26 -24.10
C CYS A 33 -7.74 -5.05 -22.81
N LEU A 34 -8.03 -3.90 -22.21
CA LEU A 34 -7.72 -3.50 -20.85
C LEU A 34 -8.45 -4.37 -19.80
N THR A 35 -7.88 -4.38 -18.59
CA THR A 35 -8.51 -4.63 -17.27
C THR A 35 -9.05 -6.03 -16.95
N GLY A 36 -8.38 -6.69 -16.00
CA GLY A 36 -8.93 -7.80 -15.21
C GLY A 36 -9.08 -7.38 -13.74
N ILE A 37 -10.14 -6.64 -13.43
CA ILE A 37 -10.72 -6.63 -12.08
C ILE A 37 -11.63 -7.86 -12.00
N ALA A 38 -11.43 -8.66 -10.96
CA ALA A 38 -12.18 -9.87 -10.69
C ALA A 38 -13.69 -9.60 -10.63
N ALA A 39 -14.43 -10.23 -11.54
CA ALA A 39 -15.88 -10.30 -11.50
C ALA A 39 -16.30 -11.54 -10.72
N GLU A 40 -16.77 -11.34 -9.49
CA GLU A 40 -17.57 -12.33 -8.78
C GLU A 40 -18.86 -12.59 -9.54
N ARG A 41 -19.11 -13.88 -9.78
CA ARG A 41 -20.27 -14.41 -10.46
C ARG A 41 -21.47 -14.38 -9.52
N VAL A 42 -22.16 -13.25 -9.46
CA VAL A 42 -23.46 -13.14 -8.79
C VAL A 42 -24.56 -13.40 -9.81
N GLU A 43 -25.18 -14.58 -9.71
CA GLU A 43 -26.40 -14.90 -10.44
C GLU A 43 -27.57 -14.06 -9.92
N TRP A 44 -27.87 -12.96 -10.61
CA TRP A 44 -29.17 -12.31 -10.51
C TRP A 44 -30.01 -12.70 -11.72
N GLY A 45 -30.76 -13.79 -11.55
CA GLY A 45 -31.84 -14.15 -12.42
C GLY A 45 -32.86 -13.02 -12.52
N ARG A 46 -32.91 -12.38 -13.70
CA ARG A 46 -34.12 -12.11 -14.47
C ARG A 46 -35.30 -11.51 -13.68
N LEU A 47 -35.26 -10.19 -13.43
CA LEU A 47 -36.49 -9.41 -13.20
C LEU A 47 -36.37 -8.04 -13.88
N MET A 48 -37.24 -7.81 -14.88
CA MET A 48 -37.28 -6.66 -15.78
C MET A 48 -37.50 -5.32 -15.05
N PRO A 49 -36.83 -4.20 -15.43
CA PRO A 49 -37.18 -2.88 -14.94
C PRO A 49 -38.28 -2.25 -15.79
N GLY A 50 -39.51 -2.26 -15.28
CA GLY A 50 -40.57 -1.35 -15.71
C GLY A 50 -40.34 0.08 -15.20
N ARG A 51 -40.88 1.06 -15.93
CA ARG A 51 -40.77 2.54 -15.78
C ARG A 51 -41.04 3.15 -14.39
N HIS A 52 -41.29 2.35 -13.35
CA HIS A 52 -41.54 2.80 -11.98
C HIS A 52 -40.29 2.75 -11.06
N GLY A 53 -39.21 2.07 -11.45
CA GLY A 53 -38.00 1.94 -10.61
C GLY A 53 -37.19 3.23 -10.44
N ALA A 54 -37.20 4.12 -11.44
CA ALA A 54 -36.38 5.34 -11.42
C ALA A 54 -36.89 6.41 -10.42
N LEU A 55 -38.21 6.47 -10.17
CA LEU A 55 -38.78 7.43 -9.21
C LEU A 55 -38.51 7.08 -7.75
N MET A 56 -38.35 5.78 -7.43
CA MET A 56 -38.09 5.34 -6.04
C MET A 56 -36.64 5.54 -5.60
N ILE A 57 -35.68 5.56 -6.54
CA ILE A 57 -34.25 5.76 -6.24
C ILE A 57 -33.95 7.24 -5.98
N LEU A 58 -34.62 8.17 -6.68
CA LEU A 58 -34.51 9.61 -6.40
C LEU A 58 -35.11 10.01 -5.04
N ALA A 59 -36.21 9.39 -4.62
CA ALA A 59 -36.87 9.69 -3.34
C ALA A 59 -36.08 9.19 -2.10
N THR A 60 -35.29 8.11 -2.24
CA THR A 60 -34.54 7.52 -1.12
C THR A 60 -33.22 8.22 -0.83
N LEU A 61 -32.61 8.88 -1.83
CA LEU A 61 -31.40 9.68 -1.64
C LEU A 61 -31.71 11.02 -0.96
N PHE A 62 -32.79 11.71 -1.35
CA PHE A 62 -33.19 12.97 -0.71
C PHE A 62 -33.43 12.85 0.80
N ARG A 63 -34.00 11.73 1.27
CA ARG A 63 -34.33 11.54 2.69
C ARG A 63 -33.12 11.45 3.61
N LYS A 64 -31.94 11.07 3.10
CA LYS A 64 -30.71 10.95 3.90
C LYS A 64 -29.87 12.22 3.94
N PHE A 65 -30.06 13.15 2.99
CA PHE A 65 -29.29 14.39 2.93
C PHE A 65 -29.97 15.60 3.59
N ILE A 66 -31.28 15.52 3.85
CA ILE A 66 -32.04 16.57 4.59
C ILE A 66 -31.45 16.93 5.96
N PRO A 67 -31.08 15.98 6.86
CA PRO A 67 -30.54 16.36 8.17
C PRO A 67 -29.19 17.07 8.05
N TRP A 68 -28.38 16.70 7.05
CA TRP A 68 -27.07 17.32 6.84
C TRP A 68 -27.18 18.75 6.28
N PHE A 69 -28.15 18.98 5.40
CA PHE A 69 -28.47 20.33 4.89
C PHE A 69 -29.04 21.24 5.98
N CYS A 70 -29.91 20.74 6.87
CA CYS A 70 -30.42 21.52 8.00
C CYS A 70 -29.31 21.92 8.99
N CYS A 71 -28.38 21.01 9.31
CA CYS A 71 -27.24 21.33 10.17
C CYS A 71 -26.28 22.36 9.52
N ALA A 72 -26.04 22.25 8.20
CA ALA A 72 -25.23 23.22 7.47
C ALA A 72 -25.89 24.61 7.43
N ALA A 73 -27.22 24.68 7.27
CA ALA A 73 -27.95 25.94 7.27
C ALA A 73 -27.92 26.64 8.65
N LEU A 74 -27.93 25.89 9.76
CA LEU A 74 -27.82 26.49 11.11
C LEU A 74 -26.45 27.13 11.38
N LEU A 75 -25.36 26.65 10.76
CA LEU A 75 -24.02 27.22 10.98
C LEU A 75 -23.83 28.59 10.29
N VAL A 76 -24.61 28.91 9.26
CA VAL A 76 -24.49 30.18 8.51
C VAL A 76 -25.20 31.34 9.21
N ALA A 77 -26.10 31.05 10.16
CA ALA A 77 -26.89 32.07 10.87
C ALA A 77 -26.20 32.64 12.12
N ALA A 78 -24.90 32.40 12.34
CA ALA A 78 -24.17 33.03 13.43
C ALA A 78 -23.90 34.51 13.06
N PRO A 79 -24.50 35.49 13.78
CA PRO A 79 -24.13 36.88 13.59
C PRO A 79 -22.66 37.03 14.01
N ALA A 80 -21.83 37.54 13.11
CA ALA A 80 -20.48 37.97 13.44
C ALA A 80 -20.57 39.17 14.38
N VAL A 81 -20.61 38.91 15.69
CA VAL A 81 -20.55 39.96 16.72
C VAL A 81 -19.15 40.56 16.66
N VAL A 82 -19.02 41.66 15.92
CA VAL A 82 -17.83 42.52 15.95
C VAL A 82 -17.85 43.24 17.30
N SER A 83 -17.15 42.71 18.29
CA SER A 83 -17.00 43.37 19.59
C SER A 83 -16.07 44.58 19.42
N ARG A 84 -16.69 45.77 19.41
CA ARG A 84 -15.97 47.04 19.49
C ARG A 84 -15.72 47.32 20.96
N THR A 85 -14.46 47.43 21.37
CA THR A 85 -14.11 47.77 22.74
C THR A 85 -13.54 49.17 22.75
N TYR A 86 -14.12 50.06 23.56
CA TYR A 86 -13.65 51.42 23.73
C TYR A 86 -12.78 51.51 24.97
N LYS A 87 -11.69 52.28 24.88
CA LYS A 87 -10.82 52.62 26.01
C LYS A 87 -10.94 54.12 26.27
N TRP A 88 -11.14 54.49 27.53
CA TRP A 88 -11.09 55.89 27.98
C TRP A 88 -10.43 56.00 29.35
N VAL A 89 -10.02 57.21 29.70
CA VAL A 89 -9.42 57.52 31.00
C VAL A 89 -10.38 58.45 31.72
N ASP A 90 -10.75 58.10 32.95
CA ASP A 90 -11.62 58.94 33.77
C ASP A 90 -10.86 60.12 34.43
N GLU A 91 -11.59 60.98 35.14
CA GLU A 91 -11.02 62.15 35.84
C GLU A 91 -10.00 61.78 36.92
N ASN A 92 -10.00 60.53 37.40
CA ASN A 92 -9.05 60.01 38.38
C ASN A 92 -7.83 59.35 37.73
N GLY A 93 -7.73 59.37 36.39
CA GLY A 93 -6.66 58.71 35.64
C GLY A 93 -6.81 57.20 35.52
N LEU A 94 -7.96 56.62 35.90
CA LEU A 94 -8.22 55.18 35.80
C LEU A 94 -8.68 54.84 34.38
N THR A 95 -8.04 53.84 33.78
CA THR A 95 -8.39 53.35 32.44
C THR A 95 -9.56 52.38 32.52
N HIS A 96 -10.64 52.68 31.80
CA HIS A 96 -11.82 51.81 31.69
C HIS A 96 -11.97 51.24 30.27
N TYR A 97 -12.56 50.05 30.19
CA TYR A 97 -12.88 49.34 28.94
C TYR A 97 -14.36 48.97 28.92
N SER A 98 -15.09 49.37 27.88
CA SER A 98 -16.51 48.97 27.69
C SER A 98 -16.86 48.78 26.23
N GLU A 99 -17.93 48.03 26.00
CA GLU A 99 -18.53 47.82 24.68
C GLU A 99 -19.38 49.02 24.24
N THR A 100 -19.80 49.86 25.18
CA THR A 100 -20.59 51.06 24.95
C THR A 100 -19.75 52.33 25.15
N ARG A 101 -19.80 53.24 24.18
CA ARG A 101 -19.12 54.54 24.26
C ARG A 101 -19.77 55.39 25.38
N PRO A 102 -19.01 55.86 26.38
CA PRO A 102 -19.55 56.75 27.40
C PRO A 102 -19.91 58.11 26.79
N ALA A 103 -21.04 58.69 27.20
CA ALA A 103 -21.50 59.98 26.71
C ALA A 103 -20.63 61.11 27.27
N GLY A 104 -20.06 61.95 26.40
CA GLY A 104 -19.35 63.17 26.79
C GLY A 104 -17.84 63.02 27.08
N GLN A 105 -17.23 61.87 26.80
CA GLN A 105 -15.77 61.68 26.92
C GLN A 105 -15.15 61.25 25.58
N GLU A 106 -13.93 61.71 25.32
CA GLU A 106 -13.14 61.24 24.18
C GLU A 106 -12.72 59.79 24.44
N ALA A 107 -13.24 58.86 23.63
CA ALA A 107 -12.96 57.43 23.73
C ALA A 107 -12.30 56.92 22.45
N GLU A 108 -11.22 56.16 22.59
CA GLU A 108 -10.52 55.54 21.47
C GLU A 108 -11.17 54.18 21.16
N GLU A 109 -11.57 53.98 19.90
CA GLU A 109 -12.17 52.72 19.43
C GLU A 109 -11.05 51.70 19.14
N LEU A 110 -10.91 50.70 20.00
CA LEU A 110 -9.99 49.59 19.77
C LEU A 110 -10.72 48.53 18.94
N SER A 111 -10.51 48.55 17.63
CA SER A 111 -10.92 47.45 16.77
C SER A 111 -10.02 46.24 17.04
N SER A 112 -10.61 45.16 17.55
CA SER A 112 -9.94 43.89 17.88
C SER A 112 -9.36 43.13 16.66
N GLY A 113 -9.41 43.72 15.46
CA GLY A 113 -8.94 43.11 14.21
C GLY A 113 -7.49 43.39 13.82
N SER A 114 -6.79 44.35 14.44
CA SER A 114 -5.43 44.72 14.02
C SER A 114 -4.38 44.10 14.95
N ARG A 115 -3.80 42.98 14.51
CA ARG A 115 -2.62 42.39 15.12
C ARG A 115 -1.48 43.41 15.03
N PRO A 116 -0.84 43.83 16.14
CA PRO A 116 0.24 44.80 16.06
C PRO A 116 1.36 44.24 15.17
N SER A 117 1.67 44.96 14.09
CA SER A 117 2.78 44.64 13.19
C SER A 117 4.09 44.93 13.93
N VAL A 118 4.67 43.90 14.53
CA VAL A 118 6.00 43.97 15.10
C VAL A 118 6.99 44.04 13.94
N LYS A 119 7.54 45.23 13.68
CA LYS A 119 8.73 45.38 12.84
C LYS A 119 9.85 44.58 13.49
N ALA A 120 10.39 43.61 12.76
CA ALA A 120 11.56 42.86 13.17
C ALA A 120 12.73 43.83 13.37
N ALA A 121 13.23 43.93 14.60
CA ALA A 121 14.50 44.58 14.87
C ALA A 121 15.60 43.57 14.50
N ASP A 122 16.39 43.91 13.47
CA ASP A 122 17.65 43.25 13.16
C ASP A 122 18.64 43.54 14.30
N GLY A 123 18.83 42.57 15.18
CA GLY A 123 19.81 42.62 16.27
C GLY A 123 19.85 41.28 17.00
N ASP A 124 21.05 40.70 17.11
CA ASP A 124 21.36 39.35 17.61
C ASP A 124 20.92 39.05 19.06
N ASP A 125 20.33 40.02 19.78
CA ASP A 125 19.78 39.84 21.12
C ASP A 125 18.26 39.97 21.13
N CYS A 126 17.57 39.03 20.48
CA CYS A 126 16.13 38.97 20.53
C CYS A 126 15.62 38.16 21.74
N SER A 127 15.45 38.84 22.87
CA SER A 127 14.91 38.28 24.13
C SER A 127 13.37 38.18 24.18
N SER A 128 12.68 38.61 23.12
CA SER A 128 11.22 38.60 23.08
C SER A 128 10.63 37.19 22.90
N LEU A 129 9.43 36.97 23.46
CA LEU A 129 8.67 35.72 23.27
C LEU A 129 8.40 35.41 21.79
N VAL A 130 8.28 36.44 20.96
CA VAL A 130 8.04 36.32 19.51
C VAL A 130 9.24 35.70 18.81
N CYS A 131 10.46 36.13 19.13
CA CYS A 131 11.68 35.56 18.56
C CYS A 131 11.93 34.13 19.03
N ARG A 132 11.64 33.84 20.31
CA ARG A 132 11.71 32.46 20.81
C ARG A 132 10.74 31.53 20.07
N ALA A 133 9.53 32.01 19.78
CA ALA A 133 8.55 31.26 19.00
C ALA A 133 9.02 31.03 17.55
N ALA A 134 9.57 32.06 16.90
CA ALA A 134 10.11 31.97 15.54
C ALA A 134 11.27 30.96 15.46
N ARG A 135 12.18 30.97 16.45
CA ARG A 135 13.29 30.00 16.54
C ARG A 135 12.78 28.58 16.68
N LEU A 136 11.85 28.33 17.60
CA LEU A 136 11.23 27.01 17.77
C LEU A 136 10.52 26.52 16.49
N GLU A 137 9.84 27.41 15.77
CA GLU A 137 9.20 27.05 14.51
C GLU A 137 10.25 26.69 13.43
N SER A 138 11.35 27.43 13.37
CA SER A 138 12.45 27.13 12.44
C SER A 138 13.13 25.80 12.75
N GLU A 139 13.37 25.50 14.03
CA GLU A 139 13.95 24.23 14.49
C GLU A 139 13.02 23.06 14.17
N ARG A 140 11.70 23.21 14.40
CA ARG A 140 10.71 22.18 14.03
C ARG A 140 10.69 21.92 12.52
N LYS A 141 10.74 22.96 11.69
CA LYS A 141 10.81 22.82 10.23
C LYS A 141 12.10 22.12 9.79
N GLN A 142 13.23 22.42 10.41
CA GLN A 142 14.50 21.73 10.13
C GLN A 142 14.45 20.26 10.53
N GLN A 143 13.90 19.94 11.70
CA GLN A 143 13.73 18.55 12.15
C GLN A 143 12.83 17.75 11.21
N GLN A 144 11.71 18.33 10.77
CA GLN A 144 10.81 17.69 9.80
C GLN A 144 11.49 17.39 8.47
N ARG A 145 12.28 18.34 7.94
CA ARG A 145 13.06 18.13 6.71
C ARG A 145 14.09 17.03 6.87
N ALA A 146 14.86 17.06 7.97
CA ALA A 146 15.86 16.03 8.25
C ALA A 146 15.23 14.63 8.42
N GLU A 147 14.06 14.53 9.04
CA GLU A 147 13.34 13.26 9.13
C GLU A 147 12.83 12.79 7.77
N GLN A 148 12.30 13.69 6.95
CA GLN A 148 11.82 13.36 5.63
C GLN A 148 12.97 12.89 4.71
N GLU A 149 14.11 13.57 4.75
CA GLU A 149 15.33 13.14 4.04
C GLU A 149 15.79 11.74 4.49
N LYS A 150 15.75 11.46 5.80
CA LYS A 150 16.06 10.12 6.33
C LYS A 150 15.07 9.07 5.83
N ARG A 151 13.77 9.37 5.80
CA ARG A 151 12.74 8.46 5.29
C ARG A 151 12.90 8.20 3.79
N GLU A 152 13.18 9.24 3.01
CA GLU A 152 13.43 9.10 1.58
C GLU A 152 14.72 8.32 1.30
N ALA A 153 15.78 8.56 2.06
CA ALA A 153 17.02 7.78 1.97
C ALA A 153 16.80 6.30 2.32
N ALA A 154 16.03 6.02 3.39
CA ALA A 154 15.67 4.66 3.77
C ALA A 154 14.80 3.97 2.70
N ALA A 155 13.84 4.70 2.11
CA ALA A 155 13.01 4.18 1.03
C ALA A 155 13.83 3.87 -0.23
N LYS A 156 14.79 4.75 -0.59
CA LYS A 156 15.72 4.51 -1.70
C LYS A 156 16.64 3.33 -1.43
N ALA A 157 17.15 3.18 -0.21
CA ALA A 157 17.96 2.03 0.19
C ALA A 157 17.18 0.71 0.16
N ALA A 158 15.91 0.73 0.62
CA ALA A 158 15.02 -0.41 0.54
C ALA A 158 14.71 -0.79 -0.91
N ALA A 159 14.48 0.19 -1.79
CA ALA A 159 14.26 -0.03 -3.22
C ALA A 159 15.52 -0.52 -3.95
N ALA A 160 16.71 -0.12 -3.50
CA ALA A 160 17.99 -0.57 -4.05
C ALA A 160 18.39 -1.97 -3.57
N THR A 161 17.73 -2.51 -2.54
CA THR A 161 17.96 -3.90 -2.11
C THR A 161 17.43 -4.81 -3.20
N PRO A 162 18.27 -5.60 -3.90
CA PRO A 162 17.80 -6.53 -4.91
C PRO A 162 16.83 -7.49 -4.22
N VAL A 163 15.56 -7.44 -4.62
CA VAL A 163 14.57 -8.45 -4.25
C VAL A 163 15.04 -9.72 -4.93
N PHE A 164 15.84 -10.52 -4.23
CA PHE A 164 16.09 -11.88 -4.65
C PHE A 164 14.71 -12.53 -4.73
N PRO A 165 14.31 -13.07 -5.89
CA PRO A 165 13.06 -13.81 -5.97
C PRO A 165 13.15 -14.86 -4.89
N THR A 166 12.29 -14.75 -3.88
CA THR A 166 12.17 -15.80 -2.88
C THR A 166 11.89 -17.06 -3.68
N PRO A 167 12.61 -18.17 -3.41
CA PRO A 167 12.30 -19.42 -4.08
C PRO A 167 10.82 -19.68 -3.81
N VAL A 168 10.00 -19.57 -4.88
CA VAL A 168 8.60 -19.90 -4.81
C VAL A 168 8.58 -21.31 -4.28
N LYS A 169 8.00 -21.51 -3.09
CA LYS A 169 7.87 -22.84 -2.52
C LYS A 169 6.99 -23.61 -3.48
N GLU A 170 7.62 -24.45 -4.30
CA GLU A 170 6.95 -25.36 -5.23
C GLU A 170 5.87 -26.09 -4.44
N THR A 171 4.63 -26.01 -4.92
CA THR A 171 3.52 -26.68 -4.23
C THR A 171 3.70 -28.18 -4.34
N ASP A 172 3.17 -28.93 -3.36
CA ASP A 172 3.25 -30.40 -3.40
C ASP A 172 2.65 -30.95 -4.72
N ASP A 173 1.58 -30.33 -5.23
CA ASP A 173 0.94 -30.71 -6.49
C ASP A 173 1.82 -30.44 -7.72
N GLU A 174 2.53 -29.31 -7.75
CA GLU A 174 3.48 -28.97 -8.81
C GLU A 174 4.69 -29.92 -8.80
N LYS A 175 5.21 -30.23 -7.61
CA LYS A 175 6.29 -31.21 -7.42
C LYS A 175 5.87 -32.60 -7.90
N ILE A 176 4.65 -33.02 -7.59
CA ILE A 176 4.08 -34.29 -8.07
C ILE A 176 3.94 -34.28 -9.59
N ALA A 177 3.40 -33.21 -10.17
CA ALA A 177 3.24 -33.09 -11.62
C ALA A 177 4.58 -33.20 -12.35
N ARG A 178 5.64 -32.55 -11.82
CA ARG A 178 7.00 -32.67 -12.36
C ARG A 178 7.53 -34.11 -12.29
N LEU A 179 7.41 -34.76 -11.13
CA LEU A 179 7.86 -36.14 -10.95
C LEU A 179 7.12 -37.12 -11.86
N VAL A 180 5.80 -36.96 -12.02
CA VAL A 180 4.99 -37.78 -12.92
C VAL A 180 5.40 -37.54 -14.38
N ALA A 181 5.64 -36.30 -14.79
CA ALA A 181 6.08 -35.99 -16.15
C ALA A 181 7.47 -36.56 -16.47
N GLU A 182 8.39 -36.59 -15.50
CA GLU A 182 9.70 -37.22 -15.63
C GLU A 182 9.60 -38.75 -15.68
N CYS A 183 8.78 -39.33 -14.81
CA CYS A 183 8.50 -40.76 -14.83
C CYS A 183 7.86 -41.18 -16.16
N LYS A 184 6.89 -40.42 -16.70
CA LYS A 184 6.27 -40.70 -18.00
C LYS A 184 7.29 -40.71 -19.15
N ARG A 185 8.28 -39.82 -19.11
CA ARG A 185 9.36 -39.78 -20.11
C ARG A 185 10.24 -41.03 -20.09
N SER A 186 10.42 -41.68 -18.93
CA SER A 186 11.30 -42.85 -18.79
C SER A 186 10.58 -44.19 -18.82
N ARG A 187 9.35 -44.27 -18.31
CA ARG A 187 8.61 -45.53 -18.06
C ARG A 187 7.21 -45.58 -18.67
N GLY A 188 6.80 -44.53 -19.39
CA GLY A 188 5.48 -44.48 -20.04
C GLY A 188 4.32 -44.33 -19.05
N SER A 189 3.18 -44.96 -19.35
CA SER A 189 1.90 -44.77 -18.63
C SER A 189 1.84 -45.41 -17.23
N LYS A 190 2.81 -46.23 -16.83
CA LYS A 190 2.82 -46.88 -15.50
C LYS A 190 2.82 -45.88 -14.34
N CYS A 191 3.37 -44.69 -14.57
CA CYS A 191 3.53 -43.62 -13.59
C CYS A 191 2.24 -42.89 -13.19
N ASP A 192 1.08 -43.26 -13.75
CA ASP A 192 -0.21 -42.62 -13.43
C ASP A 192 -0.89 -43.22 -12.18
N SER A 193 -0.44 -44.39 -11.70
CA SER A 193 -1.02 -45.02 -10.51
C SER A 193 -0.72 -44.21 -9.24
N ASP A 194 -1.70 -44.11 -8.35
CA ASP A 194 -1.55 -43.34 -7.12
C ASP A 194 -0.54 -43.97 -6.14
N GLU A 195 -0.34 -45.30 -6.22
CA GLU A 195 0.69 -46.00 -5.47
C GLU A 195 2.10 -45.62 -5.95
N GLU A 196 2.31 -45.49 -7.26
CA GLU A 196 3.60 -45.07 -7.82
C GLU A 196 3.88 -43.59 -7.52
N LYS A 197 2.85 -42.72 -7.55
CA LYS A 197 2.96 -41.33 -7.07
C LYS A 197 3.37 -41.26 -5.60
N ARG A 198 2.75 -42.07 -4.74
CA ARG A 198 3.11 -42.16 -3.32
C ARG A 198 4.55 -42.63 -3.12
N ARG A 199 5.00 -43.63 -3.89
CA ARG A 199 6.38 -44.12 -3.85
C ARG A 199 7.38 -43.04 -4.25
N MET A 200 7.09 -42.29 -5.31
CA MET A 200 7.94 -41.17 -5.75
C MET A 200 8.02 -40.04 -4.72
N LEU A 201 6.90 -39.70 -4.08
CA LEU A 201 6.87 -38.71 -3.00
C LEU A 201 7.73 -39.13 -1.81
N LEU A 202 7.65 -40.40 -1.41
CA LEU A 202 8.48 -40.95 -0.32
C LEU A 202 9.98 -40.88 -0.60
N GLN A 203 10.39 -41.08 -1.86
CA GLN A 203 11.79 -41.01 -2.27
C GLN A 203 12.31 -39.58 -2.36
N ASN A 204 11.44 -38.61 -2.64
CA ASN A 204 11.78 -37.20 -2.84
C ASN A 204 11.33 -36.30 -1.68
N VAL A 205 11.13 -36.84 -0.48
CA VAL A 205 10.85 -36.01 0.71
C VAL A 205 12.09 -35.18 1.01
N ASP A 206 11.93 -33.85 0.95
CA ASP A 206 13.00 -32.92 1.29
C ASP A 206 13.20 -32.92 2.80
N LEU A 207 14.17 -33.70 3.27
CA LEU A 207 14.53 -33.76 4.68
C LEU A 207 15.66 -32.78 4.96
N THR A 208 15.50 -31.99 6.01
CA THR A 208 16.60 -31.21 6.56
C THR A 208 17.70 -32.14 7.10
N GLN A 209 18.92 -31.62 7.24
CA GLN A 209 20.03 -32.41 7.78
C GLN A 209 19.72 -32.89 9.22
N ALA A 210 19.01 -32.08 10.02
CA ALA A 210 18.59 -32.44 11.37
C ALA A 210 17.61 -33.62 11.37
N GLU A 211 16.62 -33.62 10.48
CA GLU A 211 15.65 -34.72 10.37
C GLU A 211 16.30 -36.02 9.90
N ARG A 212 17.24 -35.95 8.95
CA ARG A 212 18.02 -37.12 8.54
C ARG A 212 18.78 -37.72 9.72
N ARG A 213 19.34 -36.89 10.61
CA ARG A 213 19.99 -37.36 11.84
C ARG A 213 18.99 -38.02 12.79
N ALA A 214 17.83 -37.41 12.99
CA ALA A 214 16.77 -37.94 13.85
C ALA A 214 16.25 -39.31 13.35
N LEU A 215 16.09 -39.47 12.03
CA LEU A 215 15.63 -40.74 11.44
C LEU A 215 16.62 -41.89 11.63
N ARG A 216 17.94 -41.63 11.66
CA ARG A 216 18.97 -42.69 11.80
C ARG A 216 18.88 -43.48 13.10
N GLY A 217 18.30 -42.90 14.15
CA GLY A 217 18.10 -43.59 15.44
C GLY A 217 16.79 -44.40 15.53
N LEU A 218 15.94 -44.34 14.51
CA LEU A 218 14.61 -44.97 14.51
C LEU A 218 14.61 -46.34 13.82
N SER A 219 13.74 -47.24 14.26
CA SER A 219 13.49 -48.50 13.56
C SER A 219 12.90 -48.25 12.16
N PRO A 220 13.06 -49.18 11.20
CA PRO A 220 12.53 -49.00 9.83
C PRO A 220 11.03 -48.69 9.79
N THR A 221 10.24 -49.31 10.69
CA THR A 221 8.80 -49.06 10.81
C THR A 221 8.50 -47.65 11.31
N GLN A 222 9.28 -47.15 12.28
CA GLN A 222 9.15 -45.78 12.78
C GLN A 222 9.58 -44.75 11.73
N GLN A 223 10.67 -45.01 11.01
CA GLN A 223 11.10 -44.17 9.89
C GLN A 223 10.00 -44.06 8.83
N ARG A 224 9.40 -45.19 8.43
CA ARG A 224 8.32 -45.21 7.44
C ARG A 224 7.08 -44.45 7.93
N ARG A 225 6.71 -44.58 9.20
CA ARG A 225 5.61 -43.80 9.80
C ARG A 225 5.91 -42.30 9.80
N ALA A 226 7.11 -41.89 10.19
CA ALA A 226 7.53 -40.49 10.21
C ALA A 226 7.54 -39.88 8.80
N LEU A 227 8.05 -40.60 7.79
CA LEU A 227 8.01 -40.17 6.39
C LEU A 227 6.57 -40.09 5.85
N ASN A 228 5.70 -41.04 6.20
CA ASN A 228 4.30 -41.02 5.74
C ASN A 228 3.50 -39.81 6.30
N GLN A 229 3.91 -39.25 7.43
CA GLN A 229 3.31 -38.03 7.98
C GLN A 229 3.64 -36.77 7.17
N ARG A 230 4.75 -36.78 6.42
CA ARG A 230 5.17 -35.66 5.55
C ARG A 230 4.46 -35.63 4.20
N ILE A 231 3.84 -36.73 3.79
CA ILE A 231 3.09 -36.81 2.53
C ILE A 231 1.75 -36.07 2.66
N PRO A 232 1.27 -35.37 1.60
CA PRO A 232 -0.07 -34.82 1.55
C PRO A 232 -1.14 -35.87 1.91
N LYS A 233 -2.15 -35.45 2.67
CA LYS A 233 -3.18 -36.37 3.21
C LYS A 233 -3.83 -37.25 2.16
N ARG A 234 -4.02 -36.72 0.93
CA ARG A 234 -4.60 -37.45 -0.22
C ARG A 234 -3.86 -38.76 -0.53
N TYR A 235 -2.54 -38.83 -0.32
CA TYR A 235 -1.73 -40.00 -0.65
C TYR A 235 -1.35 -40.85 0.58
N ARG A 236 -1.89 -40.55 1.77
CA ARG A 236 -1.49 -41.23 3.02
C ARG A 236 -2.18 -42.60 3.21
N ASN A 237 -3.39 -42.75 2.68
CA ASN A 237 -4.29 -43.90 2.92
C ASN A 237 -4.51 -44.75 1.65
N ILE A 238 -3.51 -44.82 0.77
CA ILE A 238 -3.55 -45.74 -0.38
C ILE A 238 -2.93 -47.05 0.12
N ASP A 239 -3.81 -48.01 0.45
CA ASP A 239 -3.48 -49.37 0.88
C ASP A 239 -3.54 -50.35 -0.30
#